data_AF-A0A7D9JDK9-F1
#
_entry.id   AF-A0A7D9JDK9-F1
#
_cell.length_a   1.000
_cell.length_b   1.000
_cell.length_c   1.000
_cell.angle_alpha   90.00
_cell.angle_beta   90.00
_cell.angle_gamma   90.00
#
_symmetry.space_group_name_H-M   'P 1'
#
loop_
_entity.id
_entity.type
_entity.pdbx_description
1 polymer ?
#
loop_
_entity_poly.entity_id
_entity_poly.type
_entity_poly.pdbx_seq_one_letter_code
_entity_poly.pdbx_strand_id
1 'polypeptide(L)' 'MANYYGTPPNKRKNAVREFQAYAKLPVTGAMDEATVAMLTGPRCGASDTAKTQSRLKRYVKQGSTWKKM' A
#
# COMPACT_ATOMS: atom_id res chain seq x y z
N MET A 1 -10.61 -3.12 21.46
CA MET A 1 -10.74 -2.94 20.01
C MET A 1 -9.41 -3.32 19.37
N ALA A 2 -9.45 -4.14 18.32
CA ALA A 2 -8.40 -5.10 17.93
C ALA A 2 -6.96 -4.54 17.87
N ASN A 3 -6.04 -5.33 18.43
CA ASN A 3 -4.61 -5.04 18.57
C ASN A 3 -3.95 -4.60 17.25
N TYR A 4 -3.41 -3.38 17.22
CA TYR A 4 -2.74 -2.78 16.06
C TYR A 4 -1.21 -2.93 16.07
N TYR A 5 -0.62 -3.67 17.03
CA TYR A 5 0.84 -3.85 17.12
C TYR A 5 1.23 -5.24 17.63
N GLY A 6 1.53 -6.13 16.69
CA GLY A 6 2.17 -7.41 16.97
C GLY A 6 2.41 -8.13 15.66
N THR A 7 3.55 -7.83 15.03
CA THR A 7 3.97 -8.33 13.71
C THR A 7 3.47 -9.75 13.48
N PRO A 8 2.54 -10.00 12.52
CA PRO A 8 2.01 -11.34 12.34
C PRO A 8 3.12 -12.26 11.82
N PRO A 9 3.09 -13.56 12.15
CA PRO A 9 4.12 -14.50 11.76
C PRO A 9 4.28 -14.44 10.23
N ASN A 10 5.48 -14.07 9.78
CA ASN A 10 5.84 -13.77 8.38
C ASN A 10 5.39 -12.39 7.84
N LYS A 11 6.07 -11.32 8.28
CA LYS A 11 5.98 -9.93 7.75
C LYS A 11 5.90 -9.86 6.21
N ARG A 12 6.69 -10.67 5.50
CA ARG A 12 6.69 -10.75 4.03
C ARG A 12 5.35 -11.19 3.45
N LYS A 13 4.76 -12.24 4.01
CA LYS A 13 3.48 -12.81 3.54
C LYS A 13 2.34 -11.81 3.71
N ASN A 14 2.34 -11.06 4.81
CA ASN A 14 1.31 -10.08 5.08
C ASN A 14 1.45 -8.84 4.17
N ALA A 15 2.68 -8.37 3.91
CA ALA A 15 2.91 -7.30 2.95
C ALA A 15 2.43 -7.68 1.53
N VAL A 16 2.64 -8.93 1.11
CA VAL A 16 2.12 -9.43 -0.17
C VAL A 16 0.59 -9.43 -0.18
N ARG A 17 -0.06 -9.87 0.90
CA ARG A 17 -1.53 -9.84 1.02
C ARG A 17 -2.10 -8.43 0.95
N GLU A 18 -1.45 -7.46 1.59
CA GLU A 18 -1.84 -6.05 1.55
C GLU A 18 -1.74 -5.48 0.14
N PHE A 19 -0.64 -5.76 -0.56
CA PHE A 19 -0.47 -5.37 -1.96
C PHE A 19 -1.54 -6.01 -2.86
N GLN A 20 -1.80 -7.31 -2.71
CA GLN A 20 -2.82 -8.01 -3.49
C GLN A 20 -4.21 -7.40 -3.30
N ALA A 21 -4.58 -7.09 -2.05
CA ALA A 21 -5.84 -6.42 -1.76
C ALA A 21 -5.91 -5.02 -2.42
N TYR A 22 -4.83 -4.24 -2.39
CA TYR A 22 -4.73 -2.93 -3.04
C TYR A 22 -4.86 -3.03 -4.57
N ALA A 23 -4.15 -3.98 -5.18
CA ALA A 23 -4.13 -4.24 -6.61
C ALA A 23 -5.38 -5.01 -7.11
N LYS A 24 -6.32 -5.34 -6.22
CA LYS A 24 -7.53 -6.15 -6.51
C LYS A 24 -7.23 -7.53 -7.11
N LEU A 25 -6.13 -8.14 -6.66
CA LEU A 25 -5.77 -9.53 -6.96
C LEU A 25 -6.33 -10.49 -5.89
N PRO A 26 -6.45 -11.79 -6.20
CA PRO A 26 -6.73 -12.80 -5.19
C PRO A 26 -5.71 -12.76 -4.05
N VAL A 27 -6.19 -12.69 -2.80
CA VAL A 27 -5.34 -12.52 -1.62
C VAL A 27 -4.79 -13.88 -1.17
N THR A 28 -3.70 -14.32 -1.78
CA THR A 28 -3.03 -15.60 -1.51
C THR A 28 -1.91 -15.45 -0.47
N GLY A 29 -1.24 -14.29 -0.47
CA GLY A 29 0.01 -14.05 0.25
C GLY A 29 1.22 -14.77 -0.35
N ALA A 30 1.10 -15.28 -1.57
CA ALA A 30 2.22 -15.82 -2.35
C ALA A 30 2.55 -14.88 -3.51
N MET A 31 3.78 -14.93 -4.01
CA MET A 31 4.16 -14.21 -5.24
C MET A 31 3.72 -15.01 -6.46
N ASP A 32 2.42 -15.03 -6.74
CA ASP A 32 1.86 -15.63 -7.95
C ASP A 32 2.20 -14.81 -9.21
N GLU A 33 2.01 -15.41 -10.39
CA GLU A 33 2.36 -14.79 -11.68
C GLU A 33 1.66 -13.44 -11.88
N ALA A 34 0.40 -13.32 -11.45
CA ALA A 34 -0.36 -12.07 -11.52
C ALA A 34 0.22 -10.99 -10.58
N THR A 35 0.61 -11.36 -9.37
CA THR A 35 1.30 -10.48 -8.41
C THR A 35 2.65 -10.04 -8.95
N VAL A 36 3.43 -10.95 -9.53
CA VAL A 36 4.73 -10.63 -10.14
C VAL A 36 4.55 -9.68 -11.31
N ALA A 37 3.63 -9.96 -12.23
CA ALA A 37 3.35 -9.10 -13.39
C ALA A 37 3.00 -7.67 -12.98
N MET A 38 2.16 -7.51 -11.93
CA MET A 38 1.80 -6.20 -11.39
C MET A 38 2.96 -5.48 -10.69
N LEU A 39 3.86 -6.22 -10.05
CA LEU A 39 5.04 -5.65 -9.38
C LEU A 39 6.15 -5.25 -10.35
N THR A 40 6.33 -6.01 -11.43
CA THR A 40 7.34 -5.74 -12.46
C THR A 40 6.88 -4.75 -13.53
N GLY A 41 5.57 -4.51 -13.61
CA GLY A 41 4.99 -3.53 -14.50
C GLY A 41 5.43 -2.09 -14.16
N PRO A 42 5.45 -1.19 -15.15
CA PRO A 42 5.74 0.22 -14.90
C PRO A 42 4.67 0.82 -13.97
N ARG A 43 5.09 1.53 -12.93
CA ARG A 43 4.20 2.14 -11.93
C ARG A 43 4.69 3.51 -11.48
N CYS A 44 3.81 4.25 -10.81
CA CYS A 44 4.19 5.50 -10.17
C CYS A 44 5.07 5.24 -8.93
N GLY A 45 5.98 6.17 -8.64
CA GLY A 45 6.81 6.14 -7.43
C GLY A 45 6.08 6.64 -6.18
N ALA A 46 4.79 7.01 -6.28
CA ALA A 46 4.02 7.42 -5.12
C ALA A 46 3.69 6.22 -4.23
N SER A 47 3.58 6.47 -2.91
CA SER A 47 3.16 5.46 -1.94
C SER A 47 1.71 5.06 -2.19
N ASP A 48 1.43 3.76 -2.22
CA ASP A 48 0.09 3.20 -2.44
C ASP A 48 -0.85 3.46 -1.25
N THR A 49 -0.32 3.47 -0.02
CA THR A 49 -1.09 3.74 1.21
C THR A 49 -0.69 5.08 1.84
N ALA A 50 -1.67 5.75 2.46
CA ALA A 50 -1.45 6.96 3.25
C ALA A 50 -0.94 6.59 4.66
N LYS A 51 0.04 7.33 5.18
CA LYS A 51 0.61 7.05 6.51
C LYS A 51 -0.27 7.63 7.63
N THR A 52 -0.62 6.80 8.62
CA THR A 52 -1.29 7.17 9.89
C THR A 52 -0.27 7.23 11.04
N GLN A 53 -0.33 8.28 11.90
CA GLN A 53 0.49 8.55 13.13
C GLN A 53 1.83 9.32 12.95
N SER A 54 2.33 10.13 13.90
CA SER A 54 1.73 11.05 14.91
C SER A 54 2.53 12.38 15.00
N ARG A 55 3.64 12.52 14.25
CA ARG A 55 4.38 13.77 14.06
C ARG A 55 4.62 14.02 12.57
N LEU A 56 3.94 15.01 12.00
CA LEU A 56 4.05 15.40 10.58
C LEU A 56 4.64 16.80 10.40
N LYS A 57 5.71 16.89 9.61
CA LYS A 57 5.78 17.85 8.50
C LYS A 57 6.64 17.36 7.34
N ARG A 58 6.25 17.63 6.09
CA ARG A 58 4.91 17.96 5.56
C ARG A 58 5.00 17.92 4.04
N TYR A 59 4.96 16.77 3.40
CA TYR A 59 4.72 16.77 1.97
C TYR A 59 3.64 15.75 1.69
N VAL A 60 2.66 15.98 0.84
CA VAL A 60 2.31 17.07 -0.08
C VAL A 60 0.79 17.17 0.08
N LYS A 61 0.09 18.12 -0.56
CA LYS A 61 -1.31 17.82 -0.86
C LYS A 61 -1.34 16.54 -1.71
N GLN A 62 -1.68 15.43 -1.08
CA GLN A 62 -1.98 14.18 -1.75
C GLN A 62 -3.45 14.31 -2.16
N GLY A 63 -3.67 14.60 -3.44
CA GLY A 63 -4.93 15.16 -3.96
C GLY A 63 -4.94 16.70 -4.03
N SER A 64 -4.02 17.31 -4.77
CA SER A 64 -3.95 18.78 -4.92
C SER A 64 -5.08 19.36 -5.80
N THR A 65 -5.55 20.56 -5.42
CA THR A 65 -6.74 21.23 -5.95
C THR A 65 -6.38 22.51 -6.71
N TRP A 66 -6.84 22.68 -7.94
CA TRP A 66 -6.72 23.94 -8.66
C TRP A 66 -8.07 24.35 -9.25
N LYS A 67 -8.63 25.49 -8.81
CA LYS A 67 -9.33 26.42 -9.71
C LYS A 67 -9.52 27.81 -9.10
N LYS A 68 -9.21 28.84 -9.88
CA LYS A 68 -9.74 30.18 -9.69
C LYS A 68 -10.39 30.61 -11.00
N MET A 69 -11.68 30.92 -10.90
CA MET A 69 -12.62 31.58 -11.82
C MET A 69 -12.48 31.26 -13.31
#